data_AF-A0A9W8XW21-F1
#
_entry.id   AF-A0A9W8XW21-F1
#
_cell.length_a   1.000
_cell.length_b   1.000
_cell.length_c   1.000
_cell.angle_alpha   90.00
_cell.angle_beta   90.00
_cell.angle_gamma   90.00
#
_symmetry.space_group_name_H-M   'P 1'
#
loop_
_entity.id
_entity.type
_entity.pdbx_description
1 polymer ?
#
loop_
_entity_poly.entity_id
_entity_poly.type
_entity_poly.pdbx_seq_one_letter_code
_entity_poly.pdbx_strand_id
1 'polypeptide(L)'
;MLDDLGSVFHHFYDIGLTAFRAELAESAGSFNEGTLAAGLLLCTVGIVQGTPWTIHIDHLDDLFIAPQETIGFRNLSAYTSHAIEVAGVMDLPTYQLGRPLPCRHIWRRFRAYQANTNSLKPGVEPVSGLPRSLLDCFARIEDPDSIDSFWLWPGELGESAQCLLWEAYRLAGVLVALRLHRTLNPTTAPVTKLWSVPDRTILVNRLIANIDSVQRSVSTPAESQLLVTNALVYPVFVAGMHVTYMHRWPNWKQVVLDFFTISMANDKINNTKHVLEILQDAWAHDNHDFDFDDAAKRKGLEIALL
;
A
#
# COMPACT_ATOMS: atom_id res chain seq x y z
N MET A 1 -30.31 12.11 13.68
CA MET A 1 -29.77 12.96 12.60
C MET A 1 -28.49 12.38 12.02
N LEU A 2 -27.55 11.84 12.81
CA LEU A 2 -26.40 11.06 12.31
C LEU A 2 -26.80 9.67 11.75
N ASP A 3 -27.75 8.97 12.38
CA ASP A 3 -28.25 7.67 11.89
C ASP A 3 -28.93 7.76 10.51
N ASP A 4 -29.50 8.92 10.21
CA ASP A 4 -30.20 9.19 8.94
C ASP A 4 -29.18 9.35 7.79
N LEU A 5 -28.09 10.06 8.05
CA LEU A 5 -26.96 10.23 7.10
C LEU A 5 -26.26 8.90 6.77
N GLY A 6 -26.07 8.02 7.76
CA GLY A 6 -25.53 6.68 7.52
C GLY A 6 -26.44 5.85 6.61
N SER A 7 -27.75 5.87 6.85
CA SER A 7 -28.73 5.16 6.02
C SER A 7 -28.79 5.68 4.58
N VAL A 8 -28.69 7.01 4.41
CA VAL A 8 -28.67 7.68 3.09
C VAL A 8 -27.39 7.34 2.33
N PHE A 9 -26.23 7.33 3.02
CA PHE A 9 -24.96 6.93 2.42
C PHE A 9 -25.00 5.49 1.90
N HIS A 10 -25.43 4.53 2.73
CA HIS A 10 -25.54 3.14 2.33
C HIS A 10 -26.51 2.95 1.15
N HIS A 11 -27.64 3.67 1.15
CA HIS A 11 -28.58 3.63 0.04
C HIS A 11 -27.95 4.09 -1.29
N PHE A 12 -27.23 5.22 -1.30
CA PHE A 12 -26.57 5.69 -2.52
C PHE A 12 -25.37 4.82 -2.92
N TYR A 13 -24.64 4.27 -1.94
CA TYR A 13 -23.57 3.31 -2.21
C TYR A 13 -24.12 2.04 -2.89
N ASP A 14 -25.22 1.49 -2.39
CA ASP A 14 -25.87 0.31 -2.98
C ASP A 14 -26.42 0.60 -4.38
N ILE A 15 -26.99 1.77 -4.62
CA ILE A 15 -27.42 2.22 -5.96
C ILE A 15 -26.22 2.28 -6.90
N GLY A 16 -25.13 2.94 -6.50
CA GLY A 16 -23.92 3.08 -7.30
C GLY A 16 -23.28 1.74 -7.62
N LEU A 17 -23.22 0.84 -6.64
CA LEU A 17 -22.72 -0.52 -6.78
C LEU A 17 -23.58 -1.35 -7.73
N THR A 18 -24.90 -1.21 -7.65
CA THR A 18 -25.84 -1.91 -8.54
C THR A 18 -25.71 -1.42 -9.98
N ALA A 19 -25.64 -0.11 -10.17
CA ALA A 19 -25.45 0.50 -11.49
C ALA A 19 -24.09 0.09 -12.10
N PHE A 20 -23.02 0.14 -11.30
CA PHE A 20 -21.69 -0.32 -11.70
C PHE A 20 -21.72 -1.79 -12.14
N ARG A 21 -22.31 -2.69 -11.33
CA ARG A 21 -22.43 -4.11 -11.68
C ARG A 21 -23.27 -4.36 -12.94
N ALA A 22 -24.34 -3.59 -13.14
CA ALA A 22 -25.16 -3.69 -14.35
C ALA A 22 -24.37 -3.27 -15.59
N GLU A 23 -23.66 -2.15 -15.52
CA GLU A 23 -22.81 -1.66 -16.61
C GLU A 23 -21.66 -2.65 -16.92
N LEU A 24 -21.07 -3.24 -15.88
CA LEU A 24 -20.08 -4.31 -15.98
C LEU A 24 -20.63 -5.56 -16.71
N ALA A 25 -21.91 -5.90 -16.52
CA ALA A 25 -22.54 -7.07 -17.14
C ALA A 25 -22.97 -6.84 -18.59
N GLU A 26 -23.33 -5.60 -18.95
CA GLU A 26 -23.85 -5.24 -20.28
C GLU A 26 -22.77 -4.87 -21.30
N SER A 27 -21.59 -4.45 -20.85
CA SER A 27 -20.63 -3.69 -21.67
C SER A 27 -19.91 -4.47 -22.78
N ALA A 28 -20.03 -5.81 -22.88
CA ALA A 28 -19.50 -6.63 -24.00
C ALA A 28 -18.08 -6.25 -24.48
N GLY A 29 -17.20 -5.78 -23.58
CA GLY A 29 -15.81 -5.38 -23.88
C GLY A 29 -15.60 -3.90 -24.28
N SER A 30 -16.64 -3.08 -24.38
CA SER A 30 -16.56 -1.64 -24.60
C SER A 30 -16.83 -0.88 -23.29
N PHE A 31 -15.78 -0.63 -22.52
CA PHE A 31 -15.89 0.10 -21.25
C PHE A 31 -15.67 1.60 -21.43
N ASN A 32 -16.48 2.38 -20.71
CA ASN A 32 -16.30 3.82 -20.60
C ASN A 32 -15.36 4.15 -19.43
N GLU A 33 -14.60 5.23 -19.56
CA GLU A 33 -13.76 5.79 -18.49
C GLU A 33 -14.56 6.05 -17.19
N GLY A 34 -15.85 6.36 -17.32
CA GLY A 34 -16.77 6.51 -16.19
C GLY A 34 -16.90 5.27 -15.30
N THR A 35 -16.94 4.07 -15.90
CA THR A 35 -17.03 2.80 -15.16
C THR A 35 -15.75 2.57 -14.36
N LEU A 36 -14.58 2.85 -14.96
CA LEU A 36 -13.29 2.73 -14.31
C LEU A 36 -13.18 3.72 -13.14
N ALA A 37 -13.63 4.96 -13.33
CA ALA A 37 -13.73 5.97 -12.28
C ALA A 37 -14.59 5.50 -11.11
N ALA A 38 -15.77 4.95 -11.41
CA ALA A 38 -16.71 4.45 -10.41
C ALA A 38 -16.12 3.29 -9.61
N GLY A 39 -15.46 2.33 -10.27
CA GLY A 39 -14.80 1.22 -9.58
C GLY A 39 -13.69 1.69 -8.63
N LEU A 40 -12.83 2.61 -9.06
CA LEU A 40 -11.80 3.21 -8.20
C LEU A 40 -12.39 3.99 -7.02
N LEU A 41 -13.49 4.71 -7.25
CA LEU A 41 -14.21 5.41 -6.20
C LEU A 41 -14.82 4.43 -5.19
N LEU A 42 -15.44 3.33 -5.64
CA LEU A 42 -15.96 2.28 -4.77
C LEU A 42 -14.84 1.65 -3.92
N CYS A 43 -13.65 1.45 -4.49
CA CYS A 43 -12.49 0.98 -3.73
C CYS A 43 -12.10 1.99 -2.65
N THR A 44 -11.98 3.27 -3.01
CA THR A 44 -11.61 4.36 -2.10
C THR A 44 -12.63 4.51 -0.97
N VAL A 45 -13.92 4.46 -1.31
CA VAL A 45 -15.01 4.49 -0.32
C VAL A 45 -14.94 3.27 0.59
N GLY A 46 -14.63 2.09 0.04
CA GLY A 46 -14.47 0.89 0.85
C GLY A 46 -13.32 0.99 1.86
N ILE A 47 -12.18 1.56 1.44
CA ILE A 47 -11.05 1.89 2.33
C ILE A 47 -11.50 2.86 3.43
N VAL A 48 -12.22 3.92 3.06
CA VAL A 48 -12.71 4.94 3.99
C VAL A 48 -13.74 4.36 4.99
N GLN A 49 -14.53 3.39 4.58
CA GLN A 49 -15.55 2.79 5.45
C GLN A 49 -15.05 1.54 6.19
N GLY A 50 -13.83 1.08 5.92
CA GLY A 50 -13.30 -0.18 6.47
C GLY A 50 -14.07 -1.42 5.98
N THR A 51 -14.67 -1.34 4.79
CA THR A 51 -15.41 -2.45 4.16
C THR A 51 -14.57 -3.12 3.08
N PRO A 52 -14.84 -4.39 2.72
CA PRO A 52 -14.13 -5.07 1.65
C PRO A 52 -14.13 -4.27 0.34
N TRP A 53 -12.95 -4.04 -0.22
CA TRP A 53 -12.73 -3.14 -1.35
C TRP A 53 -11.91 -3.77 -2.48
N THR A 54 -11.04 -4.74 -2.20
CA THR A 54 -10.28 -5.41 -3.28
C THR A 54 -11.15 -6.27 -4.18
N ILE A 55 -12.33 -6.67 -3.72
CA ILE A 55 -13.34 -7.29 -4.58
C ILE A 55 -13.68 -6.39 -5.79
N HIS A 56 -13.61 -5.06 -5.65
CA HIS A 56 -13.89 -4.15 -6.76
C HIS A 56 -12.70 -4.06 -7.71
N ILE A 57 -11.46 -4.14 -7.19
CA ILE A 57 -10.24 -4.26 -8.01
C ILE A 57 -10.26 -5.56 -8.83
N ASP A 58 -10.67 -6.67 -8.22
CA ASP A 58 -10.80 -7.97 -8.87
C ASP A 58 -11.74 -7.91 -10.09
N HIS A 59 -12.93 -7.33 -9.91
CA HIS A 59 -13.87 -7.12 -11.02
C HIS A 59 -13.33 -6.13 -12.07
N LEU A 60 -12.64 -5.06 -11.66
CA LEU A 60 -12.00 -4.14 -12.61
C LEU A 60 -10.91 -4.82 -13.43
N ASP A 61 -10.13 -5.72 -12.83
CA ASP A 61 -9.10 -6.47 -13.54
C ASP A 61 -9.72 -7.40 -14.60
N ASP A 62 -10.64 -8.26 -14.18
CA ASP A 62 -11.24 -9.27 -15.06
C ASP A 62 -11.99 -8.65 -16.24
N LEU A 63 -12.69 -7.55 -16.00
CA LEU A 63 -13.58 -6.96 -16.99
C LEU A 63 -12.89 -5.91 -17.85
N PHE A 64 -11.90 -5.19 -17.32
CA PHE A 64 -11.26 -4.10 -18.03
C PHE A 64 -9.76 -4.30 -18.26
N ILE A 65 -8.98 -4.45 -17.19
CA ILE A 65 -7.51 -4.36 -17.28
C ILE A 65 -6.92 -5.57 -18.01
N ALA A 66 -7.37 -6.78 -17.69
CA ALA A 66 -6.92 -8.01 -18.35
C ALA A 66 -7.27 -8.03 -19.85
N PRO A 67 -8.50 -7.67 -20.28
CA PRO A 67 -8.78 -7.47 -21.70
C PRO A 67 -7.86 -6.44 -22.38
N GLN A 68 -7.58 -5.29 -21.72
CA GLN A 68 -6.63 -4.31 -22.26
C GLN A 68 -5.22 -4.88 -22.42
N GLU A 69 -4.76 -5.71 -21.49
CA GLU A 69 -3.47 -6.41 -21.61
C GLU A 69 -3.41 -7.33 -22.83
N THR A 70 -4.49 -8.07 -23.14
CA THR A 70 -4.52 -8.98 -24.30
C THR A 70 -4.33 -8.26 -25.64
N ILE A 71 -4.84 -7.04 -25.76
CA ILE A 71 -4.64 -6.19 -26.95
C ILE A 71 -3.36 -5.35 -26.84
N GLY A 72 -2.59 -5.53 -25.77
CA GLY A 72 -1.33 -4.86 -25.49
C GLY A 72 -1.53 -3.39 -25.18
N PHE A 73 -2.49 -3.04 -24.32
CA PHE A 73 -2.75 -1.68 -23.81
C PHE A 73 -2.63 -0.59 -24.89
N ARG A 74 -3.17 -0.86 -26.09
CA ARG A 74 -3.06 0.05 -27.23
C ARG A 74 -4.04 1.20 -27.10
N ASN A 75 -3.62 2.39 -27.51
CA ASN A 75 -4.47 3.59 -27.59
C ASN A 75 -5.14 3.99 -26.27
N LEU A 76 -4.50 3.71 -25.12
CA LEU A 76 -5.01 4.19 -23.84
C LEU A 76 -4.98 5.72 -23.80
N SER A 77 -6.07 6.32 -23.33
CA SER A 77 -6.09 7.73 -22.98
C SER A 77 -5.14 8.00 -21.80
N ALA A 78 -4.78 9.27 -21.60
CA ALA A 78 -4.00 9.68 -20.43
C ALA A 78 -4.72 9.34 -19.12
N TYR A 79 -6.05 9.51 -19.10
CA TYR A 79 -6.90 9.17 -17.97
C TYR A 79 -6.88 7.67 -17.68
N THR A 80 -7.14 6.84 -18.70
CA THR A 80 -7.17 5.37 -18.54
C THR A 80 -5.83 4.84 -18.08
N SER A 81 -4.73 5.32 -18.66
CA SER A 81 -3.38 4.95 -18.21
C SER A 81 -3.14 5.32 -16.75
N HIS A 82 -3.61 6.49 -16.31
CA HIS A 82 -3.46 6.92 -14.92
C HIS A 82 -4.33 6.08 -13.97
N ALA A 83 -5.58 5.81 -14.34
CA ALA A 83 -6.48 4.98 -13.56
C ALA A 83 -5.97 3.54 -13.38
N ILE A 84 -5.31 2.96 -14.40
CA ILE A 84 -4.63 1.66 -14.27
C ILE A 84 -3.43 1.75 -13.30
N GLU A 85 -2.68 2.85 -13.30
CA GLU A 85 -1.62 3.07 -12.30
C GLU A 85 -2.19 3.12 -10.88
N VAL A 86 -3.30 3.85 -10.67
CA VAL A 86 -3.98 3.91 -9.37
C VAL A 86 -4.47 2.53 -8.93
N ALA A 87 -5.16 1.80 -9.80
CA ALA A 87 -5.57 0.42 -9.53
C ALA A 87 -4.36 -0.48 -9.20
N GLY A 88 -3.26 -0.29 -9.91
CA GLY A 88 -2.01 -1.02 -9.68
C GLY A 88 -1.39 -0.73 -8.32
N VAL A 89 -1.37 0.52 -7.88
CA VAL A 89 -0.91 0.92 -6.54
C VAL A 89 -1.79 0.31 -5.47
N MET A 90 -3.11 0.43 -5.63
CA MET A 90 -4.08 -0.18 -4.71
C MET A 90 -3.93 -1.70 -4.65
N ASP A 91 -3.55 -2.33 -5.76
CA ASP A 91 -3.36 -3.78 -5.83
C ASP A 91 -1.98 -4.26 -5.36
N LEU A 92 -1.08 -3.38 -4.90
CA LEU A 92 0.27 -3.80 -4.52
C LEU A 92 0.27 -4.87 -3.43
N PRO A 93 1.16 -5.88 -3.52
CA PRO A 93 1.34 -6.84 -2.46
C PRO A 93 1.80 -6.12 -1.19
N THR A 94 1.39 -6.64 -0.03
CA THR A 94 1.71 -6.14 1.32
C THR A 94 1.17 -4.76 1.68
N TYR A 95 0.51 -4.04 0.78
CA TYR A 95 -0.07 -2.70 1.04
C TYR A 95 -1.44 -2.75 1.71
N GLN A 96 -1.83 -3.94 2.16
CA GLN A 96 -3.10 -4.17 2.82
C GLN A 96 -3.05 -5.40 3.71
N LEU A 97 -3.94 -5.42 4.68
CA LEU A 97 -4.19 -6.55 5.57
C LEU A 97 -5.63 -7.00 5.39
N GLY A 98 -5.87 -8.29 5.62
CA GLY A 98 -7.21 -8.84 5.58
C GLY A 98 -7.71 -9.15 4.18
N ARG A 99 -6.80 -9.24 3.20
CA ARG A 99 -7.18 -9.34 1.78
C ARG A 99 -7.98 -10.62 1.53
N PRO A 100 -9.24 -10.54 1.05
CA PRO A 100 -10.09 -11.72 0.82
C PRO A 100 -9.69 -12.50 -0.44
N LEU A 101 -9.14 -11.83 -1.46
CA LEU A 101 -8.78 -12.40 -2.75
C LEU A 101 -7.27 -12.34 -3.00
N PRO A 102 -6.68 -13.18 -3.86
CA PRO A 102 -5.27 -13.05 -4.23
C PRO A 102 -4.95 -11.71 -4.90
N CYS A 103 -3.68 -11.30 -4.84
CA CYS A 103 -3.16 -10.16 -5.59
C CYS A 103 -3.27 -10.38 -7.10
N ARG A 104 -3.75 -9.37 -7.85
CA ARG A 104 -3.85 -9.43 -9.31
C ARG A 104 -2.57 -8.95 -10.02
N HIS A 105 -1.64 -8.37 -9.26
CA HIS A 105 -0.37 -7.80 -9.71
C HIS A 105 -0.53 -6.83 -10.89
N ILE A 106 -1.58 -5.99 -10.85
CA ILE A 106 -1.91 -5.04 -11.92
C ILE A 106 -0.71 -4.13 -12.24
N TRP A 107 -0.06 -3.57 -11.21
CA TRP A 107 1.13 -2.71 -11.40
C TRP A 107 2.24 -3.43 -12.17
N ARG A 108 2.58 -4.66 -11.76
CA ARG A 108 3.64 -5.47 -12.38
C ARG A 108 3.35 -5.72 -13.86
N ARG A 109 2.12 -6.13 -14.18
CA ARG A 109 1.66 -6.41 -15.55
C ARG A 109 1.72 -5.16 -16.43
N PHE A 110 1.18 -4.05 -15.94
CA PHE A 110 1.16 -2.79 -16.67
C PHE A 110 2.57 -2.23 -16.91
N ARG A 111 3.44 -2.26 -15.90
CA ARG A 111 4.83 -1.79 -16.02
C ARG A 111 5.70 -2.68 -16.90
N ALA A 112 5.48 -4.00 -16.88
CA ALA A 112 6.14 -4.93 -17.80
C ALA A 112 5.78 -4.62 -19.26
N TYR A 113 4.51 -4.34 -19.55
CA TYR A 113 4.10 -3.89 -20.87
C TYR A 113 4.82 -2.59 -21.27
N GLN A 114 4.78 -1.56 -20.42
CA GLN A 114 5.42 -0.27 -20.73
C GLN A 114 6.92 -0.40 -20.98
N ALA A 115 7.62 -1.27 -20.24
CA ALA A 115 9.03 -1.56 -20.45
C ALA A 115 9.26 -2.21 -21.83
N ASN A 116 8.42 -3.19 -22.22
CA ASN A 116 8.53 -3.87 -23.51
C ASN A 116 8.25 -2.97 -24.71
N THR A 117 7.43 -1.93 -24.53
CA THR A 117 7.08 -0.96 -25.59
C THR A 117 7.91 0.32 -25.54
N ASN A 118 8.96 0.40 -24.70
CA ASN A 118 9.76 1.61 -24.47
C ASN A 118 8.91 2.84 -24.12
N SER A 119 7.78 2.64 -23.44
CA SER A 119 6.87 3.69 -22.96
C SER A 119 6.87 3.78 -21.43
N LEU A 120 7.94 3.30 -20.79
CA LEU A 120 8.11 3.31 -19.35
C LEU A 120 8.11 4.75 -18.82
N LYS A 121 7.16 5.06 -17.94
CA LYS A 121 7.07 6.38 -17.31
C LYS A 121 7.99 6.44 -16.09
N PRO A 122 8.98 7.35 -16.05
CA PRO A 122 9.80 7.58 -14.85
C PRO A 122 9.07 8.49 -13.84
N GLY A 123 9.75 8.80 -12.74
CA GLY A 123 9.30 9.81 -11.77
C GLY A 123 8.29 9.31 -10.75
N VAL A 124 7.67 10.26 -10.06
CA VAL A 124 6.78 10.00 -8.91
C VAL A 124 5.35 9.71 -9.37
N GLU A 125 4.76 8.63 -8.86
CA GLU A 125 3.35 8.33 -9.05
C GLU A 125 2.52 9.30 -8.17
N PRO A 126 1.59 10.07 -8.76
CA PRO A 126 0.99 11.24 -8.09
C PRO A 126 0.05 10.91 -6.92
N VAL A 127 -0.56 9.72 -6.87
CA VAL A 127 -1.52 9.37 -5.81
C VAL A 127 -0.82 8.92 -4.54
N SER A 128 0.14 8.00 -4.66
CA SER A 128 0.96 7.51 -3.55
C SER A 128 2.06 8.49 -3.14
N GLY A 129 2.50 9.35 -4.06
CA GLY A 129 3.68 10.19 -3.85
C GLY A 129 4.99 9.40 -3.84
N LEU A 130 4.98 8.14 -4.29
CA LEU A 130 6.15 7.27 -4.34
C LEU A 130 6.78 7.21 -5.73
N PRO A 131 8.10 7.02 -5.84
CA PRO A 131 8.75 6.82 -7.11
C PRO A 131 8.22 5.56 -7.79
N ARG A 132 7.87 5.67 -9.07
CA ARG A 132 7.44 4.55 -9.91
C ARG A 132 8.43 3.38 -9.87
N SER A 133 9.72 3.68 -9.78
CA SER A 133 10.80 2.69 -9.66
C SER A 133 10.82 1.98 -8.31
N LEU A 134 10.38 2.63 -7.22
CA LEU A 134 10.25 2.00 -5.91
C LEU A 134 9.00 1.12 -5.84
N LEU A 135 7.89 1.56 -6.44
CA LEU A 135 6.68 0.76 -6.61
C LEU A 135 6.95 -0.51 -7.43
N ASP A 136 7.86 -0.46 -8.41
CA ASP A 136 8.30 -1.66 -9.14
C ASP A 136 8.97 -2.70 -8.22
N CYS A 137 9.74 -2.27 -7.22
CA CYS A 137 10.30 -3.16 -6.21
C CYS A 137 9.20 -3.80 -5.36
N PHE A 138 8.21 -3.01 -4.91
CA PHE A 138 7.06 -3.53 -4.16
C PHE A 138 6.23 -4.51 -4.96
N ALA A 139 5.96 -4.23 -6.23
CA ALA A 139 5.21 -5.12 -7.10
C ALA A 139 5.87 -6.50 -7.32
N ARG A 140 7.15 -6.63 -6.96
CA ARG A 140 7.96 -7.86 -7.01
C ARG A 140 8.47 -8.28 -5.64
N ILE A 141 7.86 -7.83 -4.55
CA ILE A 141 8.36 -8.10 -3.18
C ILE A 141 8.45 -9.59 -2.84
N GLU A 142 7.63 -10.40 -3.48
CA GLU A 142 7.57 -11.86 -3.33
C GLU A 142 8.62 -12.61 -4.19
N ASP A 143 9.27 -11.92 -5.14
CA ASP A 143 10.30 -12.52 -5.98
C ASP A 143 11.59 -12.83 -5.14
N PRO A 144 12.39 -13.85 -5.51
CA PRO A 144 13.56 -14.25 -4.73
C PRO A 144 14.68 -13.20 -4.62
N ASP A 145 14.71 -12.22 -5.52
CA ASP A 145 15.68 -11.13 -5.61
C ASP A 145 15.12 -9.78 -5.12
N SER A 146 13.97 -9.80 -4.43
CA SER A 146 13.32 -8.58 -3.96
C SER A 146 14.17 -7.78 -2.96
N ILE A 147 14.91 -8.47 -2.08
CA ILE A 147 15.83 -7.83 -1.12
C ILE A 147 16.89 -7.01 -1.88
N ASP A 148 17.52 -7.61 -2.90
CA ASP A 148 18.54 -6.95 -3.71
C ASP A 148 17.94 -5.77 -4.49
N SER A 149 16.70 -5.94 -4.99
CA SER A 149 15.97 -4.89 -5.72
C SER A 149 15.74 -3.63 -4.86
N PHE A 150 15.32 -3.79 -3.60
CA PHE A 150 15.18 -2.65 -2.68
C PHE A 150 16.54 -2.07 -2.24
N TRP A 151 17.54 -2.93 -2.03
CA TRP A 151 18.84 -2.48 -1.57
C TRP A 151 19.60 -1.65 -2.61
N LEU A 152 19.49 -2.05 -3.88
CA LEU A 152 20.11 -1.40 -5.04
C LEU A 152 19.23 -0.34 -5.69
N TRP A 153 18.04 -0.07 -5.15
CA TRP A 153 17.15 0.93 -5.70
C TRP A 153 17.88 2.28 -5.81
N PRO A 154 17.95 2.89 -7.00
CA PRO A 154 18.86 4.01 -7.29
C PRO A 154 18.45 5.34 -6.65
N GLY A 155 17.24 5.42 -6.09
CA GLY A 155 16.64 6.68 -5.65
C GLY A 155 15.84 7.36 -6.75
N GLU A 156 15.25 8.50 -6.37
CA GLU A 156 14.57 9.45 -7.25
C GLU A 156 14.85 10.85 -6.71
N LEU A 157 14.80 11.89 -7.56
CA LEU A 157 14.98 13.26 -7.10
C LEU A 157 13.66 13.81 -6.53
N GLY A 158 13.72 14.39 -5.33
CA GLY A 158 12.57 14.97 -4.65
C GLY A 158 12.99 15.97 -3.57
N GLU A 159 11.98 16.52 -2.89
CA GLU A 159 12.17 17.37 -1.72
C GLU A 159 12.72 16.57 -0.54
N SER A 160 13.30 17.26 0.46
CA SER A 160 13.93 16.59 1.61
C SER A 160 12.99 15.64 2.35
N ALA A 161 11.75 16.05 2.60
CA ALA A 161 10.75 15.21 3.25
C ALA A 161 10.36 14.00 2.39
N GLN A 162 10.26 14.17 1.06
CA GLN A 162 9.96 13.08 0.13
C GLN A 162 11.09 12.05 0.11
N CYS A 163 12.35 12.49 0.04
CA CYS A 163 13.51 11.60 0.07
C CYS A 163 13.54 10.75 1.35
N LEU A 164 13.25 11.35 2.52
CA LEU A 164 13.17 10.63 3.79
C LEU A 164 12.01 9.63 3.82
N LEU A 165 10.84 10.00 3.27
CA LEU A 165 9.71 9.10 3.11
C LEU A 165 10.07 7.90 2.22
N TRP A 166 10.69 8.14 1.07
CA TRP A 166 11.06 7.09 0.13
C TRP A 166 12.11 6.14 0.73
N GLU A 167 13.06 6.66 1.51
CA GLU A 167 13.99 5.83 2.28
C GLU A 167 13.28 5.00 3.36
N ALA A 168 12.26 5.56 4.04
CA ALA A 168 11.44 4.79 4.98
C ALA A 168 10.72 3.64 4.27
N TYR A 169 10.12 3.89 3.10
CA TYR A 169 9.49 2.83 2.29
C TYR A 169 10.50 1.78 1.83
N ARG A 170 11.66 2.19 1.34
CA ARG A 170 12.72 1.26 0.90
C ARG A 170 13.15 0.34 2.05
N LEU A 171 13.42 0.89 3.23
CA LEU A 171 13.79 0.12 4.42
C LEU A 171 12.66 -0.81 4.88
N ALA A 172 11.42 -0.34 4.85
CA ALA A 172 10.24 -1.15 5.13
C ALA A 172 10.11 -2.32 4.13
N GLY A 173 10.33 -2.07 2.83
CA GLY A 173 10.37 -3.09 1.79
C GLY A 173 11.42 -4.16 2.04
N VAL A 174 12.65 -3.78 2.41
CA VAL A 174 13.71 -4.73 2.80
C VAL A 174 13.28 -5.60 3.99
N LEU A 175 12.71 -5.00 5.04
CA LEU A 175 12.27 -5.73 6.24
C LEU A 175 11.14 -6.73 5.94
N VAL A 176 10.19 -6.33 5.11
CA VAL A 176 9.08 -7.19 4.68
C VAL A 176 9.57 -8.31 3.77
N ALA A 177 10.44 -8.02 2.80
CA ALA A 177 11.06 -9.04 1.93
C ALA A 177 11.84 -10.09 2.76
N LEU A 178 12.64 -9.64 3.75
CA LEU A 178 13.35 -10.53 4.68
C LEU A 178 12.41 -11.41 5.51
N ARG A 179 11.20 -10.91 5.83
CA ARG A 179 10.18 -11.68 6.55
C ARG A 179 9.54 -12.71 5.62
N LEU A 180 9.10 -12.31 4.43
CA LEU A 180 8.48 -13.20 3.44
C LEU A 180 9.42 -14.34 3.04
N HIS A 181 10.70 -14.06 2.79
CA HIS A 181 11.67 -15.09 2.45
C HIS A 181 11.87 -16.12 3.57
N ARG A 182 11.85 -15.68 4.83
CA ARG A 182 11.91 -16.60 5.98
C ARG A 182 10.68 -17.51 6.02
N THR A 183 9.49 -16.97 5.74
CA THR A 183 8.24 -17.73 5.77
C THR A 183 8.13 -18.71 4.60
N LEU A 184 8.51 -18.29 3.40
CA LEU A 184 8.40 -19.09 2.17
C LEU A 184 9.54 -20.11 2.02
N ASN A 185 10.75 -19.78 2.49
CA ASN A 185 11.95 -20.60 2.34
C ASN A 185 12.70 -20.74 3.68
N PRO A 186 12.11 -21.42 4.68
CA PRO A 186 12.71 -21.52 6.02
C PRO A 186 14.06 -22.24 6.04
N THR A 187 14.33 -23.09 5.05
CA THR A 187 15.54 -23.91 4.93
C THR A 187 16.61 -23.34 4.01
N THR A 188 16.32 -22.27 3.27
CA THR A 188 17.20 -21.76 2.22
C THR A 188 17.68 -20.38 2.64
N ALA A 189 18.99 -20.22 2.86
CA ALA A 189 19.57 -18.90 3.09
C ALA A 189 19.23 -18.01 1.90
N PRO A 190 18.80 -16.75 2.11
CA PRO A 190 18.47 -15.85 1.02
C PRO A 190 19.70 -15.71 0.11
N VAL A 191 19.47 -15.84 -1.20
CA VAL A 191 20.52 -15.67 -2.21
C VAL A 191 20.76 -14.17 -2.38
N THR A 192 21.32 -13.50 -1.37
CA THR A 192 21.79 -12.12 -1.52
C THR A 192 23.04 -12.15 -2.37
N LYS A 193 22.94 -11.70 -3.62
CA LYS A 193 24.11 -11.58 -4.48
C LYS A 193 24.93 -10.38 -3.99
N LEU A 194 26.21 -10.61 -3.71
CA LEU A 194 27.28 -9.61 -3.48
C LEU A 194 27.24 -8.69 -2.24
N TRP A 195 26.11 -8.32 -1.62
CA TRP A 195 26.08 -7.31 -0.55
C TRP A 195 25.55 -7.83 0.80
N SER A 196 26.28 -7.54 1.89
CA SER A 196 25.80 -7.85 3.25
C SER A 196 24.79 -6.79 3.71
N VAL A 197 23.50 -7.13 3.61
CA VAL A 197 22.42 -6.34 4.20
C VAL A 197 22.70 -6.16 5.71
N PRO A 198 22.57 -4.94 6.26
CA PRO A 198 22.79 -4.70 7.69
C PRO A 198 21.89 -5.56 8.59
N ASP A 199 22.30 -5.71 9.86
CA ASP A 199 21.47 -6.38 10.87
C ASP A 199 20.08 -5.74 10.99
N ARG A 200 19.07 -6.56 11.29
CA ARG A 200 17.67 -6.12 11.42
C ARG A 200 17.50 -4.99 12.42
N THR A 201 18.28 -4.98 13.51
CA THR A 201 18.25 -3.91 14.51
C THR A 201 18.64 -2.56 13.90
N ILE A 202 19.65 -2.56 13.00
CA ILE A 202 20.11 -1.36 12.30
C ILE A 202 19.06 -0.89 11.29
N LEU A 203 18.46 -1.82 10.55
CA LEU A 203 17.40 -1.51 9.59
C LEU A 203 16.19 -0.87 10.27
N VAL A 204 15.72 -1.45 11.37
CA VAL A 204 14.58 -0.91 12.14
C VAL A 204 14.93 0.45 12.76
N ASN A 205 16.13 0.63 13.30
CA ASN A 205 16.58 1.93 13.80
C ASN A 205 16.54 3.00 12.69
N ARG A 206 17.11 2.69 11.51
CA ARG A 206 17.10 3.62 10.36
C ARG A 206 15.68 3.91 9.88
N LEU A 207 14.80 2.93 9.88
CA LEU A 207 13.39 3.12 9.54
C LEU A 207 12.71 4.09 10.52
N ILE A 208 12.86 3.85 11.82
CA ILE A 208 12.34 4.73 12.88
C ILE A 208 12.89 6.15 12.75
N ALA A 209 14.19 6.31 12.49
CA ALA A 209 14.81 7.63 12.33
C ALA A 209 14.26 8.40 11.11
N ASN A 210 13.99 7.73 9.99
CA ASN A 210 13.36 8.37 8.83
C ASN A 210 11.91 8.75 9.13
N ILE A 211 11.13 7.86 9.76
CA ILE A 211 9.74 8.14 10.18
C ILE A 211 9.68 9.38 11.08
N ASP A 212 10.51 9.40 12.13
CA ASP A 212 10.60 10.51 13.09
C ASP A 212 10.99 11.83 12.39
N SER A 213 11.91 11.77 11.43
CA SER A 213 12.34 12.94 10.66
C SER A 213 11.23 13.50 9.77
N VAL A 214 10.46 12.63 9.09
CA VAL A 214 9.32 13.05 8.26
C VAL A 214 8.21 13.65 9.12
N GLN A 215 7.88 13.05 10.27
CA GLN A 215 6.88 13.61 11.20
C GLN A 215 7.26 15.01 11.68
N ARG A 216 8.54 15.24 11.96
CA ARG A 216 9.04 16.55 12.39
C ARG A 216 9.05 17.59 11.27
N SER A 217 9.33 17.20 10.02
CA SER A 217 9.35 18.17 8.90
C SER A 217 7.96 18.78 8.66
N VAL A 218 6.91 17.95 8.78
CA VAL A 218 5.50 18.33 8.63
C VAL A 218 5.01 19.30 9.72
N SER A 219 5.66 19.33 10.89
CA SER A 219 5.31 20.26 11.97
C SER A 219 5.70 21.73 11.68
N THR A 220 6.30 22.00 10.51
CA THR A 220 6.68 23.33 10.07
C THR A 220 5.59 23.94 9.17
N PRO A 221 5.07 25.16 9.45
CA PRO A 221 3.92 25.74 8.76
C PRO A 221 3.99 25.76 7.22
N ALA A 222 5.19 25.81 6.65
CA ALA A 222 5.44 25.84 5.21
C ALA A 222 5.24 24.49 4.49
N GLU A 223 5.32 23.37 5.20
CA GLU A 223 5.28 22.00 4.64
C GLU A 223 4.01 21.21 5.04
N SER A 224 3.13 21.83 5.83
CA SER A 224 1.88 21.25 6.37
C SER A 224 0.84 20.81 5.33
N GLN A 225 1.12 20.96 4.03
CA GLN A 225 0.21 20.62 2.92
C GLN A 225 0.56 19.29 2.22
N LEU A 226 1.55 18.54 2.70
CA LEU A 226 2.08 17.39 1.97
C LEU A 226 1.32 16.08 2.26
N LEU A 227 0.93 15.40 1.18
CA LEU A 227 0.48 14.00 1.09
C LEU A 227 1.44 13.01 1.79
N VAL A 228 2.65 13.45 2.10
CA VAL A 228 3.74 12.70 2.72
C VAL A 228 3.36 12.09 4.07
N THR A 229 2.53 12.77 4.88
CA THR A 229 2.11 12.23 6.19
C THR A 229 1.12 11.08 6.05
N ASN A 230 0.21 11.17 5.07
CA ASN A 230 -0.76 10.09 4.82
C ASN A 230 -0.03 8.84 4.30
N ALA A 231 1.03 9.02 3.50
CA ALA A 231 1.88 7.94 3.04
C ALA A 231 2.76 7.30 4.14
N LEU A 232 2.78 7.78 5.39
CA LEU A 232 3.60 7.14 6.43
C LEU A 232 2.97 5.87 7.03
N VAL A 233 1.69 5.57 6.74
CA VAL A 233 0.98 4.44 7.35
C VAL A 233 1.75 3.12 7.13
N TYR A 234 2.14 2.81 5.89
CA TYR A 234 2.86 1.57 5.59
C TYR A 234 4.23 1.46 6.30
N PRO A 235 5.17 2.42 6.17
CA PRO A 235 6.44 2.35 6.88
C PRO A 235 6.31 2.27 8.40
N VAL A 236 5.36 3.01 8.99
CA VAL A 236 5.10 2.99 10.44
C VAL A 236 4.55 1.64 10.88
N PHE A 237 3.62 1.08 10.11
CA PHE A 237 3.09 -0.25 10.37
C PHE A 237 4.21 -1.29 10.34
N VAL A 238 5.05 -1.30 9.30
CA VAL A 238 6.19 -2.23 9.18
C VAL A 238 7.16 -2.08 10.36
N ALA A 239 7.45 -0.86 10.81
CA ALA A 239 8.27 -0.66 12.00
C ALA A 239 7.61 -1.30 13.24
N GLY A 240 6.31 -1.05 13.45
CA GLY A 240 5.53 -1.57 14.57
C GLY A 240 5.41 -3.10 14.60
N MET A 241 5.46 -3.77 13.45
CA MET A 241 5.41 -5.24 13.35
C MET A 241 6.58 -5.92 14.06
N HIS A 242 7.69 -5.22 14.29
CA HIS A 242 8.85 -5.77 14.99
C HIS A 242 8.71 -5.70 16.52
N VAL A 243 7.81 -6.53 17.06
CA VAL A 243 7.40 -6.56 18.48
C VAL A 243 8.60 -6.56 19.46
N THR A 244 9.61 -7.40 19.24
CA THR A 244 10.81 -7.48 20.10
C THR A 244 11.51 -6.13 20.24
N TYR A 245 11.64 -5.39 19.13
CA TYR A 245 12.33 -4.10 19.13
C TYR A 245 11.46 -3.01 19.76
N MET A 246 10.14 -3.05 19.56
CA MET A 246 9.20 -2.13 20.20
C MET A 246 9.19 -2.26 21.72
N HIS A 247 9.36 -3.48 22.26
CA HIS A 247 9.49 -3.70 23.71
C HIS A 247 10.87 -3.34 24.24
N ARG A 248 11.95 -3.66 23.48
CA ARG A 248 13.33 -3.39 23.89
C ARG A 248 13.66 -1.89 23.88
N TRP A 249 13.08 -1.12 22.96
CA TRP A 249 13.39 0.30 22.74
C TRP A 249 12.11 1.14 22.83
N PRO A 250 11.70 1.55 24.05
CA PRO A 250 10.45 2.29 24.25
C PRO A 250 10.37 3.59 23.46
N ASN A 251 11.50 4.25 23.21
CA ASN A 251 11.57 5.44 22.38
C ASN A 251 11.21 5.17 20.91
N TRP A 252 11.53 4.00 20.36
CA TRP A 252 11.12 3.62 19.00
C TRP A 252 9.62 3.37 18.93
N LYS A 253 9.07 2.67 19.94
CA LYS A 253 7.64 2.47 20.08
C LYS A 253 6.90 3.80 20.22
N GLN A 254 7.48 4.78 20.91
CA GLN A 254 6.89 6.11 21.05
C GLN A 254 6.76 6.82 19.70
N VAL A 255 7.77 6.77 18.82
CA VAL A 255 7.67 7.34 17.46
C VAL A 255 6.50 6.74 16.66
N VAL A 256 6.29 5.42 16.80
CA VAL A 256 5.15 4.74 16.18
C VAL A 256 3.83 5.22 16.78
N LEU A 257 3.72 5.33 18.11
CA LEU A 257 2.51 5.80 18.79
C LEU A 257 2.20 7.28 18.49
N ASP A 258 3.23 8.12 18.39
CA ASP A 258 3.10 9.54 18.06
C ASP A 258 2.51 9.72 16.66
N PHE A 259 2.94 8.90 15.69
CA PHE A 259 2.31 8.85 14.37
C PHE A 259 0.80 8.66 14.48
N PHE A 260 0.37 7.58 15.13
CA PHE A 260 -1.04 7.22 15.19
C PHE A 260 -1.84 8.26 15.97
N THR A 261 -1.25 8.87 17.01
CA THR A 261 -1.89 9.95 17.78
C THR A 261 -2.14 11.18 16.91
N ILE A 262 -1.14 11.61 16.13
CA ILE A 262 -1.25 12.76 15.22
C ILE A 262 -2.21 12.44 14.08
N SER A 263 -2.07 11.26 13.48
CA SER A 263 -2.90 10.82 12.37
C SER A 263 -4.36 10.70 12.78
N MET A 264 -4.69 10.07 13.92
CA MET A 264 -6.07 9.97 14.42
C MET A 264 -6.70 11.32 14.80
N ALA A 265 -5.92 12.33 15.16
CA ALA A 265 -6.44 13.67 15.39
C ALA A 265 -6.92 14.34 14.08
N ASN A 266 -6.32 13.95 12.94
CA ASN A 266 -6.64 14.46 11.62
C ASN A 266 -7.53 13.52 10.79
N ASP A 267 -7.53 12.23 11.15
CA ASP A 267 -8.20 11.17 10.41
C ASP A 267 -9.68 11.11 10.79
N LYS A 268 -10.53 11.28 9.77
CA LYS A 268 -11.99 11.07 9.91
C LYS A 268 -12.38 9.63 9.61
N ILE A 269 -11.41 8.78 9.32
CA ILE A 269 -11.52 7.39 8.89
C ILE A 269 -11.07 6.48 10.04
N ASN A 270 -11.67 5.30 10.16
CA ASN A 270 -11.25 4.32 11.18
C ASN A 270 -10.01 3.50 10.77
N ASN A 271 -9.45 3.71 9.57
CA ASN A 271 -8.39 2.87 9.00
C ASN A 271 -7.11 2.90 9.87
N THR A 272 -6.60 4.08 10.19
CA THR A 272 -5.40 4.25 11.02
C THR A 272 -5.60 3.73 12.45
N LYS A 273 -6.83 3.84 12.98
CA LYS A 273 -7.20 3.24 14.27
C LYS A 273 -7.12 1.71 14.22
N HIS A 274 -7.67 1.07 13.19
CA HIS A 274 -7.61 -0.39 13.04
C HIS A 274 -6.18 -0.91 12.86
N VAL A 275 -5.33 -0.17 12.13
CA VAL A 275 -3.90 -0.49 12.03
C VAL A 275 -3.25 -0.51 13.42
N LEU A 276 -3.49 0.52 14.25
CA LEU A 276 -2.94 0.58 15.61
C LEU A 276 -3.48 -0.54 16.50
N GLU A 277 -4.77 -0.85 16.43
CA GLU A 277 -5.39 -1.94 17.21
C GLU A 277 -4.71 -3.28 16.93
N ILE A 278 -4.43 -3.60 15.65
CA ILE A 278 -3.73 -4.84 15.30
C ILE A 278 -2.29 -4.84 15.81
N LEU A 279 -1.58 -3.71 15.73
CA LEU A 279 -0.23 -3.59 16.28
C LEU A 279 -0.23 -3.78 17.81
N GLN A 280 -1.18 -3.20 18.51
CA GLN A 280 -1.33 -3.33 19.96
C GLN A 280 -1.65 -4.77 20.37
N ASP A 281 -2.50 -5.46 19.61
CA ASP A 281 -2.76 -6.89 19.82
C ASP A 281 -1.46 -7.69 19.68
N ALA A 282 -0.66 -7.45 18.65
CA ALA A 282 0.63 -8.12 18.48
C ALA A 282 1.60 -7.84 19.63
N TRP A 283 1.66 -6.58 20.10
CA TRP A 283 2.51 -6.18 21.23
C TRP A 283 2.08 -6.81 22.55
N ALA A 284 0.78 -6.99 22.78
CA ALA A 284 0.25 -7.58 24.01
C ALA A 284 0.57 -9.09 24.13
N HIS A 285 0.64 -9.80 23.00
CA HIS A 285 0.89 -11.24 22.97
C HIS A 285 2.37 -11.62 22.85
N ASP A 286 3.27 -10.64 22.74
CA ASP A 286 4.72 -10.81 22.49
C ASP A 286 5.07 -11.81 21.38
N ASN A 287 4.18 -11.92 20.38
CA ASN A 287 4.30 -12.94 19.34
C ASN A 287 5.09 -12.38 18.15
N HIS A 288 6.30 -12.89 17.94
CA HIS A 288 7.17 -12.49 16.83
C HIS A 288 6.69 -13.00 15.47
N ASP A 289 5.93 -14.09 15.46
CA ASP A 289 5.35 -14.70 14.26
C ASP A 289 3.85 -14.37 14.14
N PHE A 290 3.41 -13.26 14.75
CA PHE A 290 2.03 -12.79 14.66
C PHE A 290 1.64 -12.57 13.19
N ASP A 291 0.62 -13.29 12.73
CA ASP A 291 0.07 -13.12 11.40
C ASP A 291 -0.92 -11.94 11.40
N PHE A 292 -0.45 -10.81 10.88
CA PHE A 292 -1.21 -9.57 10.82
C PHE A 292 -2.36 -9.64 9.80
N ASP A 293 -2.21 -10.43 8.75
CA ASP A 293 -3.24 -10.59 7.71
C ASP A 293 -4.39 -11.46 8.25
N ASP A 294 -4.07 -12.60 8.86
CA ASP A 294 -5.06 -13.45 9.51
C ASP A 294 -5.78 -12.74 10.67
N ALA A 295 -5.06 -11.91 11.44
CA ALA A 295 -5.67 -11.11 12.49
C ALA A 295 -6.71 -10.12 11.96
N ALA A 296 -6.43 -9.45 10.82
CA ALA A 296 -7.39 -8.58 10.16
C ALA A 296 -8.61 -9.38 9.64
N LYS A 297 -8.38 -10.55 9.00
CA LYS A 297 -9.45 -11.44 8.53
C LYS A 297 -10.37 -11.91 9.64
N ARG A 298 -9.82 -12.31 10.79
CA ARG A 298 -10.61 -12.73 11.96
C ARG A 298 -11.47 -11.62 12.54
N LYS A 299 -11.08 -10.36 12.35
CA LYS A 299 -11.89 -9.19 12.71
C LYS A 299 -12.88 -8.77 11.61
N GLY A 300 -12.88 -9.45 10.47
CA GLY A 300 -13.70 -9.08 9.30
C GLY A 300 -13.30 -7.76 8.67
N LEU A 301 -12.03 -7.35 8.85
CA LEU A 301 -11.51 -6.08 8.37
C LEU A 301 -10.66 -6.28 7.12
N GLU A 302 -10.80 -5.38 6.16
CA GLU A 302 -9.83 -5.17 5.09
C GLU A 302 -9.23 -3.78 5.25
N ILE A 303 -7.94 -3.72 5.59
CA ILE A 303 -7.24 -2.51 6.01
C ILE A 303 -6.25 -2.11 4.92
N ALA A 304 -6.33 -0.86 4.47
CA ALA A 304 -5.33 -0.31 3.55
C ALA A 304 -4.15 0.26 4.34
N LEU A 305 -2.94 0.05 3.83
CA LEU A 305 -1.71 0.66 4.34
C LEU A 305 -1.16 1.74 3.40
N LEU A 306 -1.89 1.99 2.30
CA LEU A 306 -1.62 2.96 1.24
C LEU A 306 -1.57 4.40 1.74
#